data_AF-A0A925LMC0-F1
#
_entry.id   AF-A0A925LMC0-F1
#
_cell.length_a   1.000
_cell.length_b   1.000
_cell.length_c   1.000
_cell.angle_alpha   90.00
_cell.angle_beta   90.00
_cell.angle_gamma   90.00
#
_symmetry.space_group_name_H-M   'P 1'
#
loop_
_entity.id
_entity.type
_entity.pdbx_description
1 polymer ?
#
loop_
_entity_poly.entity_id
_entity_poly.type
_entity_poly.pdbx_seq_one_letter_code
_entity_poly.pdbx_strand_id
1 'polypeptide(L)'
;IKDAIRYDLEKRSFARGASTITQQVAKNLYLSREKSLTRKLKEIVLALRMERELTKGRIMELYLNIVELGPLVYGIGQGAQYYFDKPASDLTPRECTFLAAMLPGPHVTYNPYKHLSRVLKRSDMILRQLRDKGVLSEREYLQALEEVPNINGMQKKVDDSFKGKMLNLFNKMFKIFQ
;
A
#
# COMPACT_ATOMS: atom_id res chain seq x y z
N ILE A 1 4.04 -22.21 9.13
CA ILE A 1 5.43 -21.80 8.77
C ILE A 1 6.15 -22.91 8.00
N LYS A 2 6.20 -24.15 8.52
CA LYS A 2 6.82 -25.29 7.84
C LYS A 2 6.25 -25.56 6.44
N ASP A 3 4.94 -25.43 6.26
CA ASP A 3 4.28 -25.74 4.97
C ASP A 3 4.51 -24.66 3.90
N ALA A 4 4.58 -23.38 4.31
CA ALA A 4 4.91 -22.27 3.42
C ALA A 4 6.37 -22.34 2.95
N ILE A 5 7.30 -22.68 3.86
CA ILE A 5 8.72 -22.84 3.54
C ILE A 5 8.95 -24.03 2.61
N ARG A 6 8.25 -25.15 2.82
CA ARG A 6 8.33 -26.35 1.96
C ARG A 6 7.82 -26.06 0.55
N TYR A 7 6.68 -25.39 0.43
CA TYR A 7 6.10 -25.01 -0.86
C TYR A 7 7.01 -24.07 -1.67
N ASP A 8 7.68 -23.11 -1.00
CA ASP A 8 8.60 -22.17 -1.65
C ASP A 8 9.92 -22.81 -2.09
N LEU A 9 10.43 -23.80 -1.36
CA LEU A 9 11.65 -24.53 -1.69
C LEU A 9 11.47 -25.46 -2.90
N GLU A 10 10.31 -26.11 -3.02
CA GLU A 10 10.00 -27.01 -4.13
C GLU A 10 9.85 -26.28 -5.47
N LYS A 11 9.40 -25.01 -5.47
CA LYS A 11 9.16 -24.27 -6.72
C LYS A 11 10.32 -23.42 -7.25
N ARG A 12 11.48 -23.37 -6.58
CA ARG A 12 12.69 -22.59 -6.98
C ARG A 12 12.37 -21.17 -7.49
N SER A 13 11.29 -20.59 -6.98
CA SER A 13 10.79 -19.29 -7.35
C SER A 13 10.51 -18.62 -6.02
N PHE A 14 11.30 -17.59 -5.69
CA PHE A 14 10.91 -16.61 -4.68
C PHE A 14 9.67 -15.88 -5.23
N ALA A 15 8.53 -16.57 -5.23
CA ALA A 15 7.30 -16.12 -5.81
C ALA A 15 6.88 -14.84 -5.07
N ARG A 16 6.54 -13.82 -5.85
CA ARG A 16 5.95 -12.57 -5.35
C ARG A 16 4.73 -12.93 -4.49
N GLY A 17 4.85 -12.91 -3.17
CA GLY A 17 3.73 -13.15 -2.25
C GLY A 17 4.03 -13.95 -0.98
N ALA A 18 5.17 -14.63 -0.89
CA ALA A 18 5.42 -15.54 0.25
C ALA A 18 5.92 -14.86 1.55
N SER A 19 6.00 -13.52 1.61
CA SER A 19 6.55 -12.83 2.80
C SER A 19 5.47 -12.46 3.80
N THR A 20 5.67 -12.82 5.07
CA THR A 20 4.75 -12.44 6.16
C THR A 20 4.74 -10.93 6.41
N ILE A 21 3.73 -10.42 7.11
CA ILE A 21 3.69 -9.01 7.53
C ILE A 21 4.94 -8.66 8.34
N THR A 22 5.33 -9.50 9.32
CA THR A 22 6.55 -9.28 10.11
C THR A 22 7.81 -9.21 9.24
N GLN A 23 7.93 -10.10 8.25
CA GLN A 23 9.04 -10.08 7.30
C GLN A 23 9.04 -8.80 6.46
N GLN A 24 7.86 -8.31 6.05
CA GLN A 24 7.75 -7.04 5.34
C GLN A 24 8.16 -5.85 6.22
N VAL A 25 7.82 -5.87 7.51
CA VAL A 25 8.27 -4.83 8.46
C VAL A 25 9.78 -4.86 8.60
N ALA A 26 10.38 -6.03 8.84
CA ALA A 26 11.83 -6.17 8.95
C ALA A 26 12.56 -5.69 7.69
N LYS A 27 12.03 -6.04 6.51
CA LYS A 27 12.55 -5.59 5.22
C LYS A 27 12.48 -4.06 5.08
N ASN A 28 11.34 -3.45 5.39
CA ASN A 28 11.10 -2.04 5.16
C ASN A 28 11.85 -1.13 6.16
N LEU A 29 12.10 -1.60 7.39
CA LEU A 29 12.81 -0.83 8.42
C LEU A 29 14.33 -0.93 8.32
N TYR A 30 14.87 -2.12 8.06
CA TYR A 30 16.28 -2.41 8.35
C TYR A 30 17.12 -2.81 7.14
N LEU A 31 16.51 -3.12 5.99
CA LEU A 31 17.20 -3.73 4.87
C LEU A 31 17.12 -2.87 3.60
N SER A 32 18.18 -2.91 2.79
CA SER A 32 18.19 -2.28 1.48
C SER A 32 17.20 -2.96 0.52
N ARG A 33 16.84 -2.27 -0.57
CA ARG A 33 15.92 -2.80 -1.60
C ARG A 33 16.56 -3.88 -2.50
N GLU A 34 17.87 -4.09 -2.39
CA GLU A 34 18.62 -5.03 -3.22
C GLU A 34 18.22 -6.48 -2.99
N LYS A 35 17.86 -7.22 -4.03
CA LYS A 35 17.40 -8.61 -3.85
C LYS A 35 18.59 -9.57 -3.80
N SER A 36 18.90 -10.08 -2.62
CA SER A 36 19.86 -11.18 -2.43
C SER A 36 19.36 -12.23 -1.43
N LEU A 37 19.88 -13.46 -1.54
CA LEU A 37 19.60 -14.54 -0.60
C LEU A 37 20.01 -14.15 0.82
N THR A 38 21.20 -13.54 0.98
CA THR A 38 21.70 -13.04 2.25
C THR A 38 20.77 -12.01 2.86
N ARG A 39 20.21 -11.09 2.06
CA ARG A 39 19.19 -10.15 2.54
C ARG A 39 17.95 -10.89 3.02
N LYS A 40 17.47 -11.89 2.29
CA LYS A 40 16.27 -12.65 2.69
C LYS A 40 16.48 -13.45 3.99
N LEU A 41 17.67 -13.99 4.22
CA LEU A 41 18.02 -14.61 5.50
C LEU A 41 18.00 -13.60 6.66
N LYS A 42 18.58 -12.41 6.46
CA LYS A 42 18.50 -11.31 7.45
C LYS A 42 17.05 -10.93 7.75
N GLU A 43 16.20 -10.85 6.73
CA GLU A 43 14.77 -10.57 6.87
C GLU A 43 14.06 -11.60 7.76
N ILE A 44 14.36 -12.89 7.58
CA ILE A 44 13.79 -13.98 8.39
C ILE A 44 14.27 -13.88 9.85
N VAL A 45 15.57 -13.70 10.08
CA VAL A 45 16.14 -13.60 11.44
C VAL A 45 15.58 -12.40 12.19
N LEU A 46 15.51 -11.24 11.53
CA LEU A 46 14.93 -10.03 12.11
C LEU A 46 13.45 -10.20 12.42
N ALA A 47 12.68 -10.81 11.50
CA ALA A 47 11.27 -11.11 11.74
C ALA A 47 11.07 -12.01 12.95
N LEU A 48 11.85 -13.09 13.07
CA LEU A 48 11.78 -14.00 14.23
C LEU A 48 12.08 -13.28 15.55
N ARG A 49 13.07 -12.37 15.54
CA ARG A 49 13.38 -11.55 16.72
C ARG A 49 12.22 -10.62 17.05
N MET A 50 11.64 -9.94 16.05
CA MET A 50 10.48 -9.07 16.26
C MET A 50 9.29 -9.83 16.86
N GLU A 51 9.00 -11.05 16.42
CA GLU A 51 7.89 -11.83 17.00
C GLU A 51 8.13 -12.31 18.43
N ARG A 52 9.39 -12.35 18.89
CA ARG A 52 9.73 -12.65 20.29
C ARG A 52 9.57 -11.45 21.20
N GLU A 53 9.90 -10.26 20.69
CA GLU A 53 9.93 -9.02 21.49
C GLU A 53 8.63 -8.20 21.39
N LEU A 54 7.85 -8.37 20.32
CA LEU A 54 6.69 -7.53 20.02
C LEU A 54 5.42 -8.37 19.85
N THR A 55 4.31 -7.81 20.30
CA THR A 55 2.98 -8.38 20.06
C THR A 55 2.60 -8.27 18.58
N LYS A 56 1.67 -9.13 18.13
CA LYS A 56 1.13 -9.06 16.76
C LYS A 56 0.47 -7.71 16.46
N GLY A 57 -0.20 -7.11 17.45
CA GLY A 57 -0.76 -5.76 17.35
C GLY A 57 0.32 -4.71 17.06
N ARG A 58 1.43 -4.73 17.82
CA ARG A 58 2.54 -3.79 17.62
C ARG A 58 3.22 -3.97 16.26
N ILE A 59 3.39 -5.21 15.81
CA ILE A 59 3.94 -5.48 14.46
C ILE A 59 3.00 -4.94 13.38
N MET A 60 1.69 -5.12 13.53
CA MET A 60 0.70 -4.59 12.59
C MET A 60 0.71 -3.06 12.57
N GLU A 61 0.79 -2.41 13.73
CA GLU A 61 0.89 -0.96 13.82
C GLU A 61 2.15 -0.42 13.10
N LEU A 62 3.30 -1.05 13.33
CA LEU A 62 4.54 -0.71 12.61
C LEU A 62 4.36 -0.88 11.11
N TYR A 63 3.76 -2.00 10.67
CA TYR A 63 3.48 -2.25 9.26
C TYR A 63 2.63 -1.14 8.65
N LEU A 64 1.51 -0.81 9.28
CA LEU A 64 0.57 0.20 8.80
C LEU A 64 1.18 1.60 8.74
N ASN A 65 2.18 1.91 9.56
CA ASN A 65 2.85 3.22 9.56
C ASN A 65 3.96 3.36 8.52
N ILE A 66 4.55 2.26 8.05
CA ILE A 66 5.71 2.33 7.13
C ILE A 66 5.40 1.83 5.73
N VAL A 67 4.22 1.27 5.51
CA VAL A 67 3.88 0.68 4.22
C VAL A 67 3.75 1.76 3.15
N GLU A 68 4.32 1.50 1.98
CA GLU A 68 4.27 2.45 0.86
C GLU A 68 2.93 2.32 0.12
N LEU A 69 2.22 3.43 -0.02
CA LEU A 69 0.93 3.54 -0.70
C LEU A 69 1.01 4.37 -1.98
N GLY A 70 2.19 4.88 -2.33
CA GLY A 70 2.44 5.66 -3.54
C GLY A 70 3.83 6.32 -3.46
N PRO A 71 4.27 7.02 -4.52
CA PRO A 71 5.51 7.80 -4.50
C PRO A 71 5.52 8.78 -3.33
N LEU A 72 6.43 8.56 -2.37
CA LEU A 72 6.57 9.37 -1.15
C LEU A 72 5.34 9.37 -0.21
N VAL A 73 4.42 8.43 -0.39
CA VAL A 73 3.25 8.26 0.49
C VAL A 73 3.48 7.00 1.33
N TYR A 74 3.86 7.19 2.58
CA TYR A 74 4.14 6.11 3.53
C TYR A 74 3.21 6.15 4.72
N GLY A 75 2.64 4.99 5.04
CA GLY A 75 1.74 4.80 6.17
C GLY A 75 0.29 5.12 5.85
N ILE A 76 -0.63 4.43 6.53
CA ILE A 76 -2.08 4.60 6.32
C ILE A 76 -2.57 5.99 6.69
N GLY A 77 -1.97 6.64 7.69
CA GLY A 77 -2.32 8.01 8.10
C GLY A 77 -2.11 9.00 6.96
N GLN A 78 -0.89 9.01 6.40
CA GLN A 78 -0.61 9.83 5.21
C GLN A 78 -1.38 9.36 3.98
N GLY A 79 -1.60 8.05 3.81
CA GLY A 79 -2.43 7.53 2.73
C GLY A 79 -3.86 8.06 2.76
N ALA A 80 -4.48 8.08 3.94
CA ALA A 80 -5.83 8.59 4.13
C ALA A 80 -5.92 10.07 3.75
N GLN A 81 -5.01 10.89 4.28
CA GLN A 81 -4.95 12.32 3.93
C GLN A 81 -4.65 12.54 2.45
N TYR A 82 -3.73 11.77 1.88
CA TYR A 82 -3.27 11.93 0.51
C TYR A 82 -4.37 11.59 -0.51
N TYR A 83 -5.07 10.48 -0.32
CA TYR A 83 -6.05 9.97 -1.28
C TYR A 83 -7.46 10.51 -1.05
N PHE A 84 -7.85 10.72 0.22
CA PHE A 84 -9.24 10.98 0.62
C PHE A 84 -9.42 12.25 1.46
N ASP A 85 -8.35 12.99 1.75
CA ASP A 85 -8.38 14.27 2.48
C ASP A 85 -9.00 14.17 3.90
N LYS A 86 -8.76 13.06 4.60
CA LYS A 86 -9.33 12.79 5.93
C LYS A 86 -8.43 11.92 6.83
N PRO A 87 -8.65 11.91 8.16
CA PRO A 87 -7.89 11.07 9.06
C PRO A 87 -8.16 9.58 8.82
N ALA A 88 -7.17 8.73 9.13
CA ALA A 88 -7.29 7.28 8.92
C ALA A 88 -8.40 6.61 9.76
N SER A 89 -8.80 7.23 10.87
CA SER A 89 -9.94 6.78 11.70
C SER A 89 -11.28 6.85 10.98
N ASP A 90 -11.39 7.70 9.96
CA ASP A 90 -12.64 8.01 9.27
C ASP A 90 -12.72 7.33 7.91
N LEU A 91 -11.81 6.39 7.64
CA LEU A 91 -11.80 5.59 6.41
C LEU A 91 -12.98 4.63 6.40
N THR A 92 -13.69 4.59 5.27
CA THR A 92 -14.75 3.63 5.03
C THR A 92 -14.16 2.25 4.67
N PRO A 93 -14.94 1.16 4.71
CA PRO A 93 -14.49 -0.13 4.21
C PRO A 93 -14.01 -0.08 2.74
N ARG A 94 -14.68 0.74 1.91
CA ARG A 94 -14.32 0.99 0.52
C ARG A 94 -12.92 1.60 0.36
N GLU A 95 -12.61 2.60 1.16
CA GLU A 95 -11.31 3.29 1.10
C GLU A 95 -10.20 2.47 1.76
N CYS A 96 -10.50 1.78 2.87
CA CYS A 96 -9.59 0.81 3.48
C CYS A 96 -9.15 -0.26 2.46
N THR A 97 -10.12 -0.85 1.75
CA THR A 97 -9.83 -1.86 0.72
C THR A 97 -9.12 -1.27 -0.50
N PHE A 98 -9.37 0.01 -0.83
CA PHE A 98 -8.66 0.73 -1.87
C PHE A 98 -7.17 0.88 -1.52
N LEU A 99 -6.84 1.32 -0.30
CA LEU A 99 -5.45 1.39 0.18
C LEU A 99 -4.79 0.01 0.19
N ALA A 100 -5.50 -1.01 0.70
CA ALA A 100 -5.01 -2.38 0.72
C ALA A 100 -4.75 -2.95 -0.68
N ALA A 101 -5.55 -2.58 -1.68
CA ALA A 101 -5.36 -3.00 -3.07
C ALA A 101 -4.05 -2.49 -3.68
N MET A 102 -3.51 -1.37 -3.19
CA MET A 102 -2.25 -0.78 -3.70
C MET A 102 -0.99 -1.49 -3.19
N LEU A 103 -1.05 -2.10 -2.00
CA LEU A 103 0.09 -2.68 -1.29
C LEU A 103 1.02 -3.59 -2.11
N PRO A 104 0.52 -4.48 -2.99
CA PRO A 104 1.41 -5.38 -3.74
C PRO A 104 2.29 -4.68 -4.78
N GLY A 105 1.98 -3.44 -5.17
CA GLY A 105 2.71 -2.73 -6.21
C GLY A 105 2.22 -1.30 -6.45
N PRO A 106 2.39 -0.39 -5.47
CA PRO A 106 1.80 0.96 -5.50
C PRO A 106 2.35 1.86 -6.61
N HIS A 107 3.57 1.58 -7.11
CA HIS A 107 4.21 2.41 -8.15
C HIS A 107 3.79 2.05 -9.58
N VAL A 108 3.53 0.77 -9.82
CA VAL A 108 3.39 0.21 -11.18
C VAL A 108 2.05 -0.49 -11.32
N THR A 109 1.91 -1.70 -10.76
CA THR A 109 0.75 -2.56 -11.03
C THR A 109 -0.56 -1.97 -10.49
N TYR A 110 -0.52 -1.42 -9.28
CA TYR A 110 -1.67 -0.87 -8.55
C TYR A 110 -1.47 0.61 -8.24
N ASN A 111 -0.94 1.35 -9.21
CA ASN A 111 -0.90 2.80 -9.15
C ASN A 111 -2.26 3.35 -9.58
N PRO A 112 -3.02 4.02 -8.70
CA PRO A 112 -4.38 4.48 -9.03
C PRO A 112 -4.41 5.58 -10.09
N TYR A 113 -3.34 6.37 -10.24
CA TYR A 113 -3.22 7.39 -11.29
C TYR A 113 -3.08 6.80 -12.70
N LYS A 114 -2.57 5.57 -12.80
CA LYS A 114 -2.35 4.89 -14.08
C LYS A 114 -3.38 3.79 -14.35
N HIS A 115 -3.86 3.14 -13.30
CA HIS A 115 -4.62 1.90 -13.38
C HIS A 115 -5.76 1.85 -12.35
N LEU A 116 -6.54 2.93 -12.26
CA LEU A 116 -7.66 3.05 -11.32
C LEU A 116 -8.60 1.83 -11.37
N SER A 117 -9.03 1.41 -12.56
CA SER A 117 -9.92 0.25 -12.74
C SER A 117 -9.34 -1.05 -12.15
N ARG A 118 -8.02 -1.25 -12.24
CA ARG A 118 -7.35 -2.41 -11.65
C ARG A 118 -7.31 -2.35 -10.13
N VAL A 119 -7.10 -1.17 -9.56
CA VAL A 119 -7.15 -0.94 -8.12
C VAL A 119 -8.57 -1.19 -7.60
N LEU A 120 -9.58 -0.63 -8.27
CA LEU A 120 -10.99 -0.82 -7.92
C LEU A 120 -11.38 -2.30 -7.96
N LYS A 121 -11.11 -3.00 -9.07
CA LYS A 121 -11.42 -4.43 -9.21
C LYS A 121 -10.79 -5.29 -8.11
N ARG A 122 -9.55 -4.97 -7.70
CA ARG A 122 -8.88 -5.69 -6.60
C ARG A 122 -9.51 -5.36 -5.26
N SER A 123 -9.89 -4.12 -5.03
CA SER A 123 -10.59 -3.69 -3.82
C SER A 123 -11.95 -4.40 -3.69
N ASP A 124 -12.72 -4.54 -4.77
CA ASP A 124 -14.01 -5.24 -4.77
C ASP A 124 -13.83 -6.73 -4.41
N MET A 125 -12.75 -7.34 -4.89
CA MET A 125 -12.34 -8.69 -4.51
C MET A 125 -12.02 -8.77 -3.01
N ILE A 126 -11.32 -7.76 -2.45
CA ILE A 126 -11.03 -7.72 -1.01
C ILE A 126 -12.31 -7.54 -0.20
N LEU A 127 -13.22 -6.64 -0.60
CA LEU A 127 -14.53 -6.46 0.04
C LEU A 127 -15.33 -7.76 0.07
N ARG A 128 -15.36 -8.50 -1.05
CA ARG A 128 -15.99 -9.83 -1.11
C ARG A 128 -15.35 -10.79 -0.10
N GLN A 129 -14.02 -10.85 -0.03
CA GLN A 129 -13.33 -11.70 0.94
C GLN A 129 -13.61 -11.32 2.40
N LEU A 130 -13.80 -10.02 2.70
CA LEU A 130 -14.16 -9.56 4.04
C LEU A 130 -15.58 -9.99 4.41
N ARG A 131 -16.54 -9.87 3.49
CA ARG A 131 -17.90 -10.36 3.65
C ARG A 131 -17.95 -11.88 3.84
N ASP A 132 -17.26 -12.62 2.99
CA ASP A 132 -17.23 -14.10 3.05
C ASP A 132 -16.60 -14.61 4.37
N LYS A 133 -15.74 -13.80 5.01
CA LYS A 133 -15.13 -14.10 6.32
C LYS A 133 -15.93 -13.54 7.51
N GLY A 134 -17.08 -12.91 7.27
CA GLY A 134 -17.92 -12.32 8.31
C GLY A 134 -17.36 -11.04 8.95
N VAL A 135 -16.35 -10.41 8.34
CA VAL A 135 -15.81 -9.12 8.81
C VAL A 135 -16.76 -7.97 8.46
N LEU A 136 -17.45 -8.09 7.32
CA LEU A 136 -18.52 -7.18 6.92
C LEU A 136 -19.83 -7.94 6.85
N SER A 137 -20.91 -7.33 7.31
CA SER A 137 -22.27 -7.77 7.00
C SER A 137 -22.57 -7.60 5.50
N GLU A 138 -23.60 -8.29 5.00
CA GLU A 138 -24.03 -8.14 3.60
C GLU A 138 -24.41 -6.68 3.29
N ARG A 139 -25.04 -6.00 4.26
CA ARG A 139 -25.41 -4.58 4.12
C ARG A 139 -24.18 -3.67 3.98
N GLU A 140 -23.18 -3.83 4.85
CA GLU A 140 -21.94 -3.03 4.79
C GLU A 140 -21.15 -3.33 3.51
N TYR A 141 -21.15 -4.58 3.06
CA TYR A 141 -20.53 -4.96 1.80
C TYR A 141 -21.18 -4.26 0.59
N LEU A 142 -22.51 -4.28 0.51
CA LEU A 142 -23.24 -3.62 -0.58
C LEU A 142 -23.04 -2.10 -0.54
N GLN A 143 -23.12 -1.49 0.65
CA GLN A 143 -22.84 -0.07 0.84
C GLN A 143 -21.43 0.30 0.37
N ALA A 144 -20.42 -0.51 0.71
CA ALA A 144 -19.04 -0.27 0.29
C ALA A 144 -18.82 -0.46 -1.22
N LEU A 145 -19.64 -1.27 -1.91
CA LEU A 145 -19.57 -1.42 -3.37
C LEU A 145 -20.16 -0.23 -4.12
N GLU A 146 -21.23 0.37 -3.59
CA GLU A 146 -21.87 1.55 -4.17
C GLU A 146 -21.05 2.82 -3.94
N GLU A 147 -20.26 2.85 -2.86
CA GLU A 147 -19.39 3.96 -2.55
C GLU A 147 -18.31 4.14 -3.62
N VAL A 148 -18.33 5.28 -4.29
CA VAL A 148 -17.21 5.74 -5.11
C VAL A 148 -16.19 6.38 -4.17
N PRO A 149 -14.96 5.83 -4.05
CA PRO A 149 -13.97 6.43 -3.17
C PRO A 149 -13.75 7.90 -3.54
N ASN A 150 -13.80 8.79 -2.56
CA ASN A 150 -13.61 10.22 -2.78
C ASN A 150 -12.13 10.51 -3.07
N ILE A 151 -11.73 10.30 -4.32
CA ILE A 151 -10.35 10.49 -4.77
C ILE A 151 -9.99 11.96 -5.05
N ASN A 152 -10.72 12.92 -4.49
CA ASN A 152 -10.47 14.35 -4.71
C ASN A 152 -9.05 14.76 -4.28
N GLY A 153 -8.46 14.08 -3.29
CA GLY A 153 -7.05 14.26 -2.92
C GLY A 153 -6.09 13.96 -4.07
N MET A 154 -6.43 13.00 -4.96
CA MET A 154 -5.67 12.73 -6.17
C MET A 154 -5.79 13.86 -7.20
N GLN A 155 -6.98 14.43 -7.39
CA GLN A 155 -7.20 15.51 -8.36
C GLN A 155 -6.47 16.79 -7.95
N LYS A 156 -6.63 17.25 -6.70
CA LYS A 156 -5.93 18.43 -6.15
C LYS A 156 -4.41 18.36 -6.38
N LYS A 157 -3.79 17.21 -6.12
CA LYS A 157 -2.33 17.05 -6.29
C LYS A 157 -1.86 16.94 -7.73
N VAL A 158 -2.69 16.40 -8.63
CA VAL A 158 -2.39 16.45 -10.07
C VAL A 158 -2.39 17.90 -10.54
N ASP A 159 -3.38 18.67 -10.10
CA ASP A 159 -3.49 20.09 -10.44
C ASP A 159 -2.32 20.91 -9.88
N ASP A 160 -1.93 20.70 -8.63
CA ASP A 160 -0.77 21.37 -8.01
C ASP A 160 0.55 21.01 -8.71
N SER A 161 0.74 19.74 -9.06
CA SER A 161 1.93 19.27 -9.80
C SER A 161 2.00 19.88 -11.21
N PHE A 162 0.85 19.97 -11.89
CA PHE A 162 0.75 20.60 -13.20
C PHE A 162 1.02 22.11 -13.11
N LYS A 163 0.42 22.80 -12.13
CA LYS A 163 0.62 24.22 -11.87
C LYS A 163 2.09 24.54 -11.57
N GLY A 164 2.78 23.73 -10.77
CA GLY A 164 4.20 23.89 -10.48
C GLY A 164 5.10 23.71 -11.71
N LYS A 165 4.80 22.72 -12.58
CA LYS A 165 5.52 22.54 -13.86
C LYS A 165 5.27 23.70 -14.81
N MET A 166 4.04 24.18 -14.92
CA MET A 166 3.68 25.35 -15.73
C MET A 166 4.38 26.62 -15.24
N LEU A 167 4.38 26.89 -13.93
CA LEU A 167 5.09 28.04 -13.35
C LEU A 167 6.59 27.98 -13.66
N ASN A 168 7.21 26.80 -13.51
CA ASN A 168 8.62 26.61 -13.85
C ASN A 168 8.90 26.82 -15.34
N LEU A 169 7.98 26.39 -16.21
CA LEU A 169 8.09 26.61 -17.66
C LEU A 169 7.98 28.11 -17.99
N PHE A 170 6.97 28.80 -17.44
CA PHE A 170 6.81 30.25 -17.62
C PHE A 170 8.03 31.02 -17.11
N ASN A 171 8.55 30.70 -15.93
CA ASN A 171 9.77 31.35 -15.40
C ASN A 171 11.00 31.13 -16.30
N LYS A 172 11.13 29.94 -16.91
CA LYS A 172 12.19 29.70 -17.90
C LYS A 172 11.97 30.51 -19.18
N MET A 173 10.73 30.62 -19.65
CA MET A 173 10.39 31.42 -20.83
C MET A 173 10.67 32.91 -20.59
N PHE A 174 10.26 33.47 -19.46
CA PHE A 174 10.52 34.88 -19.11
C PHE A 174 12.01 35.22 -19.06
N LYS A 175 12.87 34.30 -18.59
CA LYS A 175 14.33 34.45 -18.61
C LYS A 175 14.96 34.47 -20.00
N ILE A 176 14.25 34.06 -21.05
CA ILE A 176 14.73 34.13 -22.44
C ILE A 176 14.48 35.54 -23.03
N PHE A 177 13.53 36.29 -22.46
CA PHE A 177 13.13 37.61 -22.93
C PHE A 177 13.71 38.77 -22.08
N GLN A 178 14.62 38.49 -21.15
CA GLN A 178 15.41 39.46 -20.38
C GLN A 178 16.89 39.29 -20.70
#